data_AF-A0A077Y1W3-F1
#
_entry.id   AF-A0A077Y1W3-F1
#
_cell.length_a   1.000
_cell.length_b   1.000
_cell.length_c   1.000
_cell.angle_alpha   90.00
_cell.angle_beta   90.00
_cell.angle_gamma   90.00
#
_symmetry.space_group_name_H-M   'P 1'
#
loop_
_entity.id
_entity.type
_entity.pdbx_description
1 polymer ?
#
loop_
_entity_poly.entity_id
_entity_poly.type
_entity_poly.pdbx_seq_one_letter_code
_entity_poly.pdbx_strand_id
1 'polypeptide(L)'
;MNSVILGATMQLPETYSSWTFDKSVAKNFNGGVPPVGKQGIIFEIDNTVPDCEVVINLFKLFNDSEFIEFCEQNKNHISSYKTGIGYFKNNESEVILKLDKITTKQIWAYGGYSSSIKKLAEMHFNRTPTPKDLILFNKLIKEHNKTIGGNWVTGTAKDRVVKSHIETAQKLTKK
;
A
#
# COMPACT_ATOMS: atom_id res chain seq x y z
N MET A 1 27.62 0.09 4.21
CA MET A 1 26.53 0.41 3.25
C MET A 1 25.27 0.61 4.08
N ASN A 2 24.96 1.87 4.41
CA ASN A 2 23.79 2.19 5.21
C ASN A 2 22.57 2.15 4.29
N SER A 3 21.74 1.11 4.41
CA SER A 3 20.44 1.12 3.75
C SER A 3 19.62 2.25 4.37
N VAL A 4 19.31 3.25 3.55
CA VAL A 4 18.48 4.37 3.94
C VAL A 4 17.08 3.80 4.15
N ILE A 5 16.67 3.72 5.41
CA ILE A 5 15.29 3.43 5.79
C ILE A 5 14.45 4.57 5.23
N LEU A 6 13.55 4.28 4.29
CA LEU A 6 12.55 5.22 3.75
C LEU A 6 11.83 6.05 4.82
N GLY A 7 11.76 5.55 6.06
CA GLY A 7 11.20 6.25 7.22
C GLY A 7 12.09 7.31 7.90
N ALA A 8 13.37 7.44 7.57
CA ALA A 8 14.27 8.43 8.20
C ALA A 8 14.45 9.71 7.37
N THR A 9 14.52 9.58 6.04
CA THR A 9 14.80 10.71 5.13
C THR A 9 13.61 11.09 4.24
N MET A 10 12.61 10.23 4.13
CA MET A 10 11.46 10.37 3.23
C MET A 10 11.84 10.57 1.75
N GLN A 11 13.07 10.16 1.39
CA GLN A 11 13.55 10.10 0.02
C GLN A 11 13.23 8.72 -0.55
N LEU A 12 12.72 8.69 -1.78
CA LEU A 12 12.61 7.44 -2.52
C LEU A 12 14.02 6.97 -2.94
N PRO A 13 14.30 5.65 -2.89
CA PRO A 13 15.57 5.12 -3.38
C PRO A 13 15.70 5.24 -4.91
N GLU A 14 14.57 5.32 -5.60
CA GLU A 14 14.46 5.48 -7.05
C GLU A 14 14.01 6.89 -7.47
N THR A 15 14.53 7.37 -8.60
CA THR A 15 14.11 8.64 -9.22
C THR A 15 12.78 8.50 -9.98
N TYR A 16 12.52 7.30 -10.52
CA TYR A 16 11.31 6.96 -11.25
C TYR A 16 10.65 5.78 -10.56
N SER A 17 9.37 5.92 -10.24
CA SER A 17 8.59 4.89 -9.57
C SER A 17 7.27 4.64 -10.30
N SER A 18 6.80 3.40 -10.21
CA SER A 18 5.49 2.99 -10.73
C SER A 18 4.42 3.23 -9.66
N TRP A 19 3.32 3.85 -10.06
CA TRP A 19 2.17 4.19 -9.23
C TRP A 19 0.89 3.72 -9.91
N THR A 20 -0.21 3.66 -9.16
CA THR A 20 -1.52 3.24 -9.67
C THR A 20 -2.60 4.23 -9.32
N PHE A 21 -3.55 4.44 -10.23
CA PHE A 21 -4.79 5.17 -9.93
C PHE A 21 -5.80 4.33 -9.13
N ASP A 22 -5.60 3.01 -9.00
CA ASP A 22 -6.50 2.12 -8.27
C ASP A 22 -5.91 1.66 -6.92
N LYS A 23 -6.55 2.11 -5.85
CA LYS A 23 -6.23 1.71 -4.47
C LYS A 23 -6.36 0.20 -4.23
N SER A 24 -7.20 -0.49 -4.99
CA SER A 24 -7.37 -1.94 -4.91
C SER A 24 -6.11 -2.66 -5.40
N VAL A 25 -5.51 -2.19 -6.50
CA VAL A 25 -4.24 -2.68 -7.03
C VAL A 25 -3.14 -2.48 -5.98
N ALA A 26 -3.00 -1.26 -5.43
CA ALA A 26 -1.99 -0.97 -4.40
C ALA A 26 -2.14 -1.86 -3.15
N LYS A 27 -3.37 -2.12 -2.70
CA LYS A 27 -3.66 -2.97 -1.54
C LYS A 27 -3.39 -4.45 -1.76
N ASN A 28 -3.45 -4.91 -3.00
CA ASN A 28 -3.29 -6.32 -3.39
C ASN A 28 -1.92 -6.62 -3.99
N PHE A 29 -1.08 -5.59 -4.19
CA PHE A 29 0.27 -5.74 -4.73
C PHE A 29 1.06 -6.78 -3.91
N ASN A 30 1.67 -7.74 -4.60
CA ASN A 30 2.37 -8.89 -4.00
C ASN A 30 1.54 -9.69 -2.97
N GLY A 31 0.23 -9.83 -3.21
CA GLY A 31 -0.68 -10.56 -2.31
C GLY A 31 -1.16 -9.73 -1.11
N GLY A 32 -0.78 -8.45 -1.06
CA GLY A 32 -1.33 -7.44 -0.15
C GLY A 32 -0.43 -7.09 1.02
N VAL A 33 -0.89 -7.37 2.25
CA VAL A 33 -0.19 -6.91 3.44
C VAL A 33 1.16 -7.65 3.62
N PRO A 34 2.28 -6.94 3.89
CA PRO A 34 3.58 -7.57 4.07
C PRO A 34 3.62 -8.57 5.22
N PRO A 35 4.49 -9.61 5.17
CA PRO A 35 4.59 -10.64 6.20
C PRO A 35 4.74 -10.11 7.63
N VAL A 36 4.37 -10.94 8.62
CA VAL A 36 4.49 -10.62 10.05
C VAL A 36 5.88 -10.07 10.39
N GLY A 37 5.93 -8.96 11.12
CA GLY A 37 7.16 -8.25 11.46
C GLY A 37 7.53 -7.12 10.49
N LYS A 38 6.81 -6.99 9.36
CA LYS A 38 6.90 -5.85 8.45
C LYS A 38 5.64 -4.99 8.52
N GLN A 39 5.79 -3.72 8.19
CA GLN A 39 4.70 -2.76 8.09
C GLN A 39 4.55 -2.33 6.63
N GLY A 40 3.41 -2.60 6.03
CA GLY A 40 3.01 -2.04 4.74
C GLY A 40 2.59 -0.60 4.90
N ILE A 41 2.93 0.23 3.92
CA ILE A 41 2.51 1.64 3.84
C ILE A 41 2.11 1.88 2.40
N ILE A 42 0.92 2.46 2.19
CA ILE A 42 0.51 2.97 0.88
C ILE A 42 0.58 4.49 0.96
N PHE A 43 1.27 5.08 0.00
CA PHE A 43 1.31 6.50 -0.21
C PHE A 43 0.28 6.90 -1.27
N GLU A 44 -0.32 8.06 -1.08
CA GLU A 44 -1.20 8.73 -2.04
C GLU A 44 -0.65 10.13 -2.27
N ILE A 45 -0.55 10.50 -3.54
CA ILE A 45 -0.14 11.82 -3.96
C ILE A 45 -1.27 12.46 -4.75
N ASP A 46 -1.30 13.78 -4.75
CA ASP A 46 -2.18 14.58 -5.59
C ASP A 46 -1.35 15.51 -6.49
N ASN A 47 -2.03 16.30 -7.31
CA ASN A 47 -1.41 17.25 -8.24
C ASN A 47 -0.80 18.48 -7.55
N THR A 48 -0.81 18.56 -6.22
CA THR A 48 -0.22 19.66 -5.45
C THR A 48 1.18 19.34 -4.96
N VAL A 49 1.65 18.09 -5.14
CA VAL A 49 2.99 17.68 -4.78
C VAL A 49 4.01 18.38 -5.69
N PRO A 50 4.91 19.21 -5.14
CA PRO A 50 5.93 19.88 -5.93
C PRO A 50 6.91 18.86 -6.51
N ASP A 51 7.52 19.20 -7.64
CA ASP A 51 8.54 18.40 -8.32
C ASP A 51 8.09 16.97 -8.69
N CYS A 52 6.77 16.77 -8.82
CA CYS A 52 6.19 15.54 -9.36
C CYS A 52 5.96 15.70 -10.86
N GLU A 53 6.61 14.87 -11.66
CA GLU A 53 6.48 14.85 -13.12
C GLU A 53 5.87 13.51 -13.58
N VAL A 54 4.86 13.57 -14.44
CA VAL A 54 4.30 12.39 -15.10
C VAL A 54 5.17 12.04 -16.29
N VAL A 55 5.93 10.95 -16.19
CA VAL A 55 6.81 10.50 -17.28
C VAL A 55 6.01 9.72 -18.31
N ILE A 56 5.18 8.77 -17.87
CA ILE A 56 4.30 7.98 -18.74
C ILE A 56 2.99 7.72 -18.00
N ASN A 57 1.86 7.98 -18.66
CA ASN A 57 0.54 7.64 -18.14
C ASN A 57 -0.03 6.43 -18.90
N LEU A 58 0.35 5.23 -18.47
CA LEU A 58 -0.11 3.99 -19.10
C LEU A 58 -1.62 3.83 -18.96
N PHE A 59 -2.20 4.25 -17.83
CA PHE A 59 -3.64 4.28 -17.64
C PHE A 59 -4.37 5.05 -18.74
N LYS A 60 -3.89 6.24 -19.12
CA LYS A 60 -4.47 7.01 -20.22
C LYS A 60 -4.20 6.36 -21.58
N LEU A 61 -2.98 5.88 -21.83
CA LEU A 61 -2.63 5.24 -23.10
C LEU A 61 -3.51 4.00 -23.37
N PHE A 62 -3.76 3.17 -22.37
CA PHE A 62 -4.65 2.02 -22.54
C PHE A 62 -6.15 2.35 -22.54
N ASN A 63 -6.53 3.61 -22.34
CA ASN A 63 -7.88 4.08 -22.58
C ASN A 63 -8.00 4.79 -23.94
N ASP A 64 -6.91 4.89 -24.70
CA ASP A 64 -6.86 5.45 -26.05
C ASP A 64 -7.00 4.30 -27.08
N SER A 65 -8.04 4.36 -27.90
CA SER A 65 -8.30 3.35 -28.92
C SER A 65 -7.20 3.32 -29.99
N GLU A 66 -6.65 4.47 -30.38
CA GLU A 66 -5.61 4.52 -31.41
C GLU A 66 -4.33 3.81 -30.93
N PHE A 67 -3.98 4.01 -29.65
CA PHE A 67 -2.85 3.32 -29.03
C PHE A 67 -3.05 1.80 -28.99
N ILE A 68 -4.23 1.35 -28.55
CA ILE A 68 -4.56 -0.08 -28.49
C ILE A 68 -4.49 -0.71 -29.88
N GLU A 69 -5.11 -0.08 -30.88
CA GLU A 69 -5.10 -0.55 -32.26
C GLU A 69 -3.68 -0.62 -32.82
N PHE A 70 -2.88 0.41 -32.59
CA PHE A 70 -1.47 0.44 -33.00
C PHE A 70 -0.68 -0.70 -32.35
N CYS A 71 -0.84 -0.94 -31.05
CA CYS A 71 -0.19 -2.03 -30.34
C CYS A 71 -0.59 -3.41 -30.90
N GLU A 72 -1.86 -3.63 -31.21
CA GLU A 72 -2.33 -4.90 -31.78
C GLU A 72 -1.85 -5.12 -33.20
N GLN A 73 -1.84 -4.08 -34.04
CA GLN A 73 -1.31 -4.16 -35.41
C GLN A 73 0.19 -4.47 -35.42
N ASN A 74 0.94 -3.93 -34.45
CA ASN A 74 2.40 -4.04 -34.38
C ASN A 74 2.89 -5.10 -33.38
N LYS A 75 2.01 -5.94 -32.82
CA LYS A 75 2.37 -6.86 -31.73
C LYS A 75 3.53 -7.82 -32.02
N ASN A 76 3.73 -8.18 -33.29
CA ASN A 76 4.83 -9.04 -33.72
C ASN A 76 6.19 -8.30 -33.79
N HIS A 77 6.16 -6.97 -33.78
CA HIS A 77 7.34 -6.10 -33.77
C HIS A 77 7.67 -5.57 -32.38
N ILE A 78 6.77 -5.74 -31.40
CA ILE A 78 6.99 -5.34 -30.01
C ILE A 78 7.64 -6.52 -29.27
N SER A 79 8.88 -6.33 -28.83
CA SER A 79 9.58 -7.32 -28.01
C SER A 79 8.78 -7.63 -26.74
N SER A 80 8.67 -8.92 -26.41
CA SER A 80 7.97 -9.38 -25.21
C SER A 80 6.50 -8.93 -25.10
N TYR A 81 5.81 -8.63 -26.22
CA TYR A 81 4.41 -8.18 -26.21
C TYR A 81 3.51 -9.06 -25.33
N LYS A 82 3.61 -10.39 -25.51
CA LYS A 82 2.79 -11.39 -24.81
C LYS A 82 3.06 -11.50 -23.31
N THR A 83 4.21 -11.03 -22.83
CA THR A 83 4.60 -11.08 -21.41
C THR A 83 4.72 -9.69 -20.80
N GLY A 84 4.56 -8.63 -21.61
CA GLY A 84 4.63 -7.23 -21.21
C GLY A 84 3.30 -6.54 -21.50
N ILE A 85 3.35 -5.52 -22.36
CA ILE A 85 2.22 -4.61 -22.62
C ILE A 85 0.90 -5.32 -22.99
N GLY A 86 0.97 -6.42 -23.75
CA GLY A 86 -0.21 -7.20 -24.13
C GLY A 86 -0.77 -8.10 -23.03
N TYR A 87 0.04 -8.45 -22.02
CA TYR A 87 -0.38 -9.23 -20.84
C TYR A 87 -0.99 -8.34 -19.76
N PHE A 88 -0.25 -7.31 -19.34
CA PHE A 88 -0.64 -6.46 -18.23
C PHE A 88 -1.77 -5.48 -18.62
N LYS A 89 -1.78 -4.98 -19.86
CA LYS A 89 -2.78 -4.01 -20.35
C LYS A 89 -2.98 -2.87 -19.34
N ASN A 90 -4.24 -2.50 -19.07
CA ASN A 90 -4.59 -1.51 -18.06
C ASN A 90 -4.88 -2.11 -16.66
N ASN A 91 -4.52 -3.38 -16.39
CA ASN A 91 -4.95 -4.05 -15.17
C ASN A 91 -4.40 -3.39 -13.89
N GLU A 92 -3.27 -2.71 -13.99
CA GLU A 92 -2.65 -2.03 -12.85
C GLU A 92 -2.98 -0.53 -12.80
N SER A 93 -3.71 0.02 -13.78
CA SER A 93 -4.00 1.45 -13.87
C SER A 93 -2.75 2.32 -13.66
N GLU A 94 -1.66 1.93 -14.33
CA GLU A 94 -0.31 2.36 -14.00
C GLU A 94 0.02 3.78 -14.50
N VAL A 95 0.81 4.50 -13.72
CA VAL A 95 1.46 5.77 -14.08
C VAL A 95 2.88 5.77 -13.56
N ILE A 96 3.83 6.12 -14.43
CA ILE A 96 5.24 6.28 -14.07
C ILE A 96 5.47 7.73 -13.72
N LEU A 97 5.94 7.95 -12.50
CA LEU A 97 6.21 9.28 -11.96
C LEU A 97 7.69 9.43 -11.67
N LYS A 98 8.19 10.64 -11.92
CA LYS A 98 9.45 11.11 -11.37
C LYS A 98 9.14 11.91 -10.11
N LEU A 99 9.60 11.40 -8.97
CA LEU A 99 9.36 11.96 -7.66
C LEU A 99 10.49 11.54 -6.72
N ASP A 100 11.18 12.50 -6.11
CA ASP A 100 12.31 12.19 -5.24
C ASP A 100 11.90 12.01 -3.77
N LYS A 101 10.78 12.63 -3.38
CA LYS A 101 10.40 12.77 -1.97
C LYS A 101 8.92 12.55 -1.75
N ILE A 102 8.63 11.92 -0.62
CA ILE A 102 7.31 11.77 -0.05
C ILE A 102 7.31 12.34 1.37
N THR A 103 6.15 12.43 2.00
CA THR A 103 5.97 12.96 3.35
C THR A 103 4.94 12.12 4.09
N THR A 104 4.89 12.25 5.41
CA THR A 104 3.94 11.51 6.24
C THR A 104 2.50 11.93 5.99
N LYS A 105 2.28 13.12 5.40
CA LYS A 105 0.95 13.60 4.98
C LYS A 105 0.40 12.78 3.80
N GLN A 106 1.28 12.27 2.95
CA GLN A 106 0.92 11.41 1.82
C GLN A 106 0.68 9.96 2.24
N ILE A 107 0.75 9.61 3.52
CA ILE A 107 0.39 8.26 3.96
C ILE A 107 -1.12 8.11 3.91
N TRP A 108 -1.57 7.20 3.04
CA TRP A 108 -2.98 6.87 2.85
C TRP A 108 -3.43 5.65 3.64
N ALA A 109 -2.58 4.63 3.76
CA ALA A 109 -2.90 3.43 4.53
C ALA A 109 -1.67 2.79 5.18
N TYR A 110 -1.93 2.08 6.27
CA TYR A 110 -0.97 1.18 6.91
C TYR A 110 -1.47 -0.25 6.83
N GLY A 111 -0.64 -1.14 6.30
CA GLY A 111 -0.92 -2.57 6.17
C GLY A 111 -0.17 -3.36 7.23
N GLY A 112 -0.86 -4.11 8.07
CA GLY A 112 -0.21 -4.93 9.08
C GLY A 112 -1.05 -6.15 9.44
N TYR A 113 -0.48 -7.04 10.23
CA TYR A 113 -1.21 -8.18 10.75
C TYR A 113 -1.85 -7.82 12.09
N SER A 114 -3.12 -8.16 12.25
CA SER A 114 -3.73 -8.17 13.58
C SER A 114 -2.99 -9.16 14.49
N SER A 115 -3.04 -8.94 15.80
CA SER A 115 -2.52 -9.94 16.74
C SER A 115 -3.28 -11.26 16.66
N SER A 116 -2.79 -12.30 17.36
CA SER A 116 -3.48 -13.59 17.41
C SER A 116 -4.88 -13.46 18.01
N ILE A 117 -5.81 -14.34 17.62
CA ILE A 117 -7.19 -14.38 18.16
C ILE A 117 -7.16 -14.38 19.69
N LYS A 118 -6.25 -15.16 20.30
CA LYS A 118 -6.07 -15.19 21.75
C LYS A 118 -5.72 -13.82 22.33
N LYS A 119 -4.77 -13.11 21.73
CA LYS A 119 -4.35 -11.80 22.23
C LYS A 119 -5.44 -10.73 22.02
N LEU A 120 -6.14 -10.78 20.89
CA LEU A 120 -7.27 -9.89 20.63
C LEU A 120 -8.42 -10.12 21.61
N ALA A 121 -8.74 -11.39 21.91
CA ALA A 121 -9.72 -11.74 22.94
C ALA A 121 -9.29 -11.28 24.33
N GLU A 122 -8.00 -11.44 24.68
CA GLU A 122 -7.43 -10.96 25.94
C GLU A 122 -7.61 -9.44 26.09
N MET A 123 -7.31 -8.68 25.03
CA MET A 123 -7.52 -7.23 25.00
C MET A 123 -9.00 -6.83 25.12
N HIS A 124 -9.90 -7.58 24.47
CA HIS A 124 -11.34 -7.30 24.49
C HIS A 124 -11.98 -7.57 25.85
N PHE A 125 -11.64 -8.70 26.48
CA PHE A 125 -12.20 -9.08 27.79
C PHE A 125 -11.39 -8.56 28.98
N ASN A 126 -10.23 -7.93 28.73
CA ASN A 126 -9.28 -7.45 29.73
C ASN A 126 -8.86 -8.53 30.74
N ARG A 127 -8.75 -9.79 30.29
CA ARG A 127 -8.30 -10.96 31.07
C ARG A 127 -7.86 -12.08 30.15
N THR A 128 -7.13 -13.06 30.68
CA THR A 128 -6.78 -14.27 29.93
C THR A 128 -8.06 -14.98 29.44
N PRO A 129 -8.24 -15.20 28.12
CA PRO A 129 -9.46 -15.77 27.58
C PRO A 129 -9.52 -17.28 27.85
N THR A 130 -10.70 -17.74 28.29
CA THR A 130 -11.06 -19.17 28.39
C THR A 130 -11.46 -19.72 27.01
N PRO A 131 -11.57 -21.04 26.84
CA PRO A 131 -12.10 -21.62 25.59
C PRO A 131 -13.48 -21.09 25.19
N LYS A 132 -14.36 -20.82 26.17
CA LYS A 132 -15.69 -20.22 25.92
C LYS A 132 -15.58 -18.78 25.41
N ASP A 133 -14.63 -18.01 25.94
CA ASP A 133 -14.37 -16.64 25.48
C ASP A 133 -13.89 -16.62 24.03
N LEU A 134 -13.04 -17.56 23.63
CA LEU A 134 -12.57 -17.65 22.24
C LEU A 134 -13.70 -18.01 21.27
N ILE A 135 -14.63 -18.89 21.67
CA ILE A 135 -15.82 -19.20 20.87
C ILE A 135 -16.71 -17.96 20.73
N LEU A 136 -16.97 -17.27 21.84
CA LEU A 136 -17.75 -16.03 21.84
C LEU A 136 -17.09 -14.94 20.98
N PHE A 137 -15.78 -14.75 21.13
CA PHE A 137 -15.03 -13.75 20.38
C PHE A 137 -15.04 -14.03 18.87
N ASN A 138 -14.86 -15.30 18.46
CA ASN A 138 -15.00 -15.69 17.06
C ASN A 138 -16.40 -15.43 16.51
N LYS A 139 -17.44 -15.63 17.33
CA LYS A 139 -18.82 -15.28 16.95
C LYS A 139 -18.96 -13.77 16.72
N LEU A 140 -18.46 -12.96 17.65
CA LEU A 140 -18.47 -11.50 17.55
C LEU A 140 -17.73 -10.99 16.31
N ILE A 141 -16.56 -11.57 15.98
CA ILE A 141 -15.80 -11.25 14.77
C ILE A 141 -16.67 -11.45 13.52
N LYS A 142 -17.36 -12.60 13.43
CA LYS A 142 -18.25 -12.92 12.30
C LYS A 142 -19.47 -12.01 12.24
N GLU A 143 -20.14 -11.80 13.38
CA GLU A 143 -21.33 -10.93 13.48
C GLU A 143 -21.03 -9.48 13.06
N HIS A 144 -19.81 -8.99 13.30
CA HIS A 144 -19.39 -7.64 12.93
C HIS A 144 -18.61 -7.56 11.61
N ASN A 145 -18.60 -8.65 10.83
CA ASN A 145 -17.88 -8.78 9.56
C ASN A 145 -16.43 -8.26 9.63
N LYS A 146 -15.70 -8.67 10.69
CA LYS A 146 -14.30 -8.29 10.89
C LYS A 146 -13.38 -9.39 10.37
N THR A 147 -12.28 -8.98 9.75
CA THR A 147 -11.22 -9.89 9.28
C THR A 147 -10.05 -9.87 10.26
N ILE A 148 -9.61 -11.05 10.71
CA ILE A 148 -8.37 -11.24 11.49
C ILE A 148 -7.28 -11.69 10.51
N GLY A 149 -6.07 -11.15 10.66
CA GLY A 149 -4.94 -11.37 9.77
C GLY A 149 -4.40 -10.07 9.19
N GLY A 150 -3.82 -10.14 8.00
CA GLY A 150 -3.35 -8.98 7.25
C GLY A 150 -4.52 -8.05 6.92
N ASN A 151 -4.42 -6.78 7.33
CA ASN A 151 -5.42 -5.77 7.02
C ASN A 151 -4.78 -4.39 6.78
N TRP A 152 -5.48 -3.55 6.00
CA TRP A 152 -5.13 -2.16 5.75
C TRP A 152 -6.00 -1.22 6.58
N VAL A 153 -5.38 -0.37 7.39
CA VAL A 153 -6.07 0.68 8.14
C VAL A 153 -5.98 2.02 7.41
N THR A 154 -7.08 2.77 7.38
CA THR A 154 -7.23 4.06 6.69
C THR A 154 -7.92 5.09 7.60
N GLY A 155 -8.07 6.34 7.14
CA GLY A 155 -8.80 7.40 7.84
C GLY A 155 -8.26 7.72 9.24
N THR A 156 -9.15 7.96 10.20
CA THR A 156 -8.80 8.36 11.58
C THR A 156 -7.93 7.34 12.31
N ALA A 157 -8.10 6.04 12.01
CA ALA A 157 -7.26 4.99 12.59
C ALA A 157 -5.81 5.12 12.10
N LYS A 158 -5.61 5.33 10.80
CA LYS A 158 -4.31 5.60 10.20
C LYS A 158 -3.71 6.90 10.75
N ASP A 159 -4.48 7.97 10.91
CA ASP A 159 -3.97 9.25 11.42
C ASP A 159 -3.37 9.12 12.82
N ARG A 160 -3.98 8.32 13.69
CA ARG A 160 -3.42 8.00 15.01
C ARG A 160 -2.08 7.28 14.91
N VAL A 161 -1.93 6.35 13.97
CA VAL A 161 -0.67 5.62 13.74
C VAL A 161 0.42 6.57 13.20
N VAL A 162 0.09 7.42 12.21
CA VAL A 162 1.01 8.43 11.69
C VAL A 162 1.51 9.34 12.82
N LYS A 163 0.59 9.86 13.64
CA LYS A 163 0.94 10.72 14.78
C LYS A 163 1.90 10.02 15.75
N SER A 164 1.60 8.77 16.13
CA SER A 164 2.45 7.97 17.00
C SER A 164 3.86 7.76 16.43
N HIS A 165 3.98 7.48 15.14
CA HIS A 165 5.29 7.35 14.48
C HIS A 165 6.07 8.67 14.50
N ILE A 166 5.43 9.79 14.19
CA ILE A 166 6.08 11.11 14.20
C ILE A 166 6.58 11.45 15.62
N GLU A 167 5.74 11.27 16.64
CA GLU A 167 6.10 11.54 18.03
C GLU A 167 7.25 10.64 18.51
N THR A 168 7.25 9.37 18.10
CA THR A 168 8.32 8.42 18.44
C THR A 168 9.63 8.81 17.76
N ALA A 169 9.60 9.15 16.47
CA ALA A 169 10.77 9.61 15.73
C ALA A 169 11.38 10.86 16.37
N GLN A 170 10.55 11.85 16.74
CA GLN A 170 11.00 13.07 17.42
C GLN A 170 11.64 12.82 18.79
N LYS A 171 11.17 11.82 19.54
CA LYS A 171 11.79 11.44 20.81
C LYS A 171 13.16 10.80 20.62
N LEU A 172 13.33 10.02 19.56
CA LEU A 172 14.59 9.34 19.26
C LEU A 172 15.67 10.30 18.75
N THR A 173 15.30 11.37 18.06
CA THR A 173 16.24 12.38 17.53
C THR A 173 16.63 13.47 18.53
N LYS A 174 15.96 13.56 19.67
CA LYS A 174 16.28 14.51 20.77
C LYS A 174 17.22 13.91 21.83
N LYS A 175 17.69 12.69 21.64
CA LYS A 175 18.74 12.04 22.44
C LYS A 175 20.07 12.12 21.71
#